data_AF-A0A1G1ZV00-F1
#
_entry.id   AF-A0A1G1ZV00-F1
#
_cell.length_a   1.000
_cell.length_b   1.000
_cell.length_c   1.000
_cell.angle_alpha   90.00
_cell.angle_beta   90.00
_cell.angle_gamma   90.00
#
_symmetry.space_group_name_H-M   'P 1'
#
loop_
_entity.id
_entity.type
_entity.pdbx_description
1 polymer ?
#
loop_
_entity_poly.entity_id
_entity_poly.type
_entity_poly.pdbx_seq_one_letter_code
_entity_poly.pdbx_strand_id
1 'polypeptide(L)'
;MTIIEPYKKGHFYAYFFYIGAILFVGAIASISLYNANVRLKYDISVQEKALQQLETANADFQNQLHQLLDAGNLNSIVARQSLVSEKNPQYLEVKSLAAF
;
A
#
# COMPACT_ATOMS: atom_id res chain seq x y z
N MET A 1 42.46 36.35 63.90
CA MET A 1 42.59 34.99 63.31
C MET A 1 41.63 34.95 62.14
N THR A 2 42.13 35.01 60.91
CA THR A 2 41.26 35.09 59.73
C THR A 2 41.12 33.69 59.17
N ILE A 3 39.94 33.10 59.36
CA ILE A 3 39.59 31.79 58.82
C ILE A 3 39.30 31.99 57.34
N ILE A 4 40.16 31.45 56.48
CA ILE A 4 39.98 31.45 55.03
C ILE A 4 39.07 30.26 54.70
N GLU A 5 37.85 30.53 54.24
CA GLU A 5 36.94 29.48 53.75
C GLU A 5 37.54 28.80 52.51
N PRO A 6 37.63 27.46 52.46
CA PRO A 6 38.15 26.78 51.30
C PRO A 6 37.07 26.72 50.21
N TYR A 7 37.40 27.37 49.10
CA TYR A 7 36.85 27.23 47.74
C TYR A 7 35.79 26.13 47.54
N LYS A 8 34.53 26.54 47.32
CA LYS A 8 33.43 25.68 46.85
C LYS A 8 33.82 25.03 45.52
N LYS A 9 34.17 23.74 45.52
CA LYS A 9 34.36 22.94 44.30
C LYS A 9 33.00 22.75 43.61
N GLY A 10 32.63 23.70 42.75
CA GLY A 10 31.35 23.71 42.04
C GLY A 10 31.29 22.67 40.93
N HIS A 11 30.32 21.75 41.04
CA HIS A 11 29.58 20.97 40.02
C HIS A 11 30.24 20.48 38.71
N PHE A 12 31.55 20.60 38.50
CA PHE A 12 32.23 20.24 37.24
C PHE A 12 31.93 18.80 36.81
N TYR A 13 32.02 17.85 37.73
CA TYR A 13 31.68 16.44 37.47
C TYR A 13 30.19 16.22 37.14
N ALA A 14 29.29 17.06 37.66
CA ALA A 14 27.87 16.97 37.33
C ALA A 14 27.62 17.38 35.86
N TYR A 15 28.31 18.40 35.35
CA TYR A 15 28.21 18.77 33.93
C TYR A 15 28.67 17.64 33.00
N PHE A 16 29.79 16.98 33.31
CA PHE A 16 30.24 15.82 32.54
C PHE A 16 29.23 14.67 32.58
N PHE A 17 28.60 14.45 33.73
CA PHE A 17 27.55 13.44 33.87
C PHE A 17 26.34 13.75 32.97
N TYR A 18 25.86 15.00 32.95
CA TYR A 18 24.73 15.38 32.10
C TYR A 18 25.05 15.25 30.60
N ILE A 19 26.24 15.67 30.17
CA ILE A 19 26.67 15.51 28.78
C ILE A 19 26.77 14.04 28.40
N GLY A 20 27.35 13.21 29.27
CA GLY A 20 27.42 11.76 29.07
C GLY A 20 26.04 11.12 28.96
N ALA A 21 25.10 11.51 29.82
CA ALA A 21 23.72 11.04 29.78
C ALA A 21 23.01 11.41 28.47
N ILE A 22 23.18 12.65 28.00
CA ILE A 22 22.60 13.12 26.73
C ILE A 22 23.18 12.33 25.55
N LEU A 23 24.49 12.13 25.50
CA LEU A 23 25.13 11.35 24.44
C LEU A 23 24.67 9.90 24.45
N PHE A 24 24.52 9.31 25.63
CA PHE A 24 24.05 7.93 25.76
C PHE A 24 22.61 7.76 25.26
N VAL A 25 21.70 8.66 25.66
CA VAL A 25 20.32 8.66 25.16
C VAL A 25 20.29 8.91 23.65
N GLY A 26 21.13 9.83 23.16
CA GLY A 26 21.27 10.12 21.73
C GLY A 26 21.73 8.91 20.93
N ALA A 27 22.67 8.12 21.46
CA ALA A 27 23.14 6.89 20.82
C ALA A 27 22.05 5.80 20.75
N ILE A 28 21.28 5.62 21.83
CA ILE A 28 20.15 4.67 21.80
C ILE A 28 19.08 5.14 20.81
N ALA A 29 18.76 6.43 20.81
CA ALA A 29 17.77 7.01 19.90
C ALA A 29 18.19 6.88 18.43
N SER A 30 19.48 7.10 18.11
CA SER A 30 19.98 6.99 16.74
C SER A 30 19.92 5.55 16.21
N ILE A 31 20.27 4.56 17.03
CA ILE A 31 20.14 3.14 16.68
C ILE A 31 18.67 2.78 16.45
N SER A 32 17.78 3.22 17.34
CA SER A 32 16.34 2.98 17.21
C SER A 32 15.76 3.61 15.94
N LEU A 33 16.12 4.86 15.64
CA LEU A 33 15.72 5.55 14.41
C LEU A 33 16.23 4.87 13.15
N TYR A 34 17.49 4.42 13.17
CA TYR A 34 18.05 3.67 12.05
C TYR A 34 17.26 2.39 11.78
N ASN A 35 17.03 1.58 12.82
CA ASN A 35 16.28 0.33 12.70
C ASN A 35 14.84 0.57 12.24
N ALA A 36 14.18 1.60 12.75
CA ALA A 36 12.85 1.98 12.31
C ALA A 36 12.84 2.37 10.82
N ASN A 37 13.82 3.15 10.36
CA ASN A 37 13.92 3.57 8.97
C ASN A 37 14.16 2.38 8.02
N VAL A 38 15.10 1.48 8.37
CA VAL A 38 15.36 0.27 7.59
C VAL A 38 14.10 -0.60 7.51
N ARG A 39 13.41 -0.80 8.63
CA ARG A 39 12.15 -1.55 8.65
C ARG A 39 11.07 -0.90 7.79
N LEU A 40 10.89 0.42 7.88
CA LEU A 40 9.92 1.15 7.06
C LEU A 40 10.22 0.99 5.56
N LYS A 41 11.49 1.09 5.15
CA LYS A 41 11.88 0.87 3.76
C LYS A 41 11.57 -0.54 3.29
N TYR A 42 11.84 -1.54 4.14
CA TYR A 42 11.50 -2.92 3.85
C TYR A 42 9.97 -3.09 3.67
N ASP A 43 9.18 -2.59 4.62
CA ASP A 43 7.71 -2.70 4.59
C ASP A 43 7.13 -2.02 3.34
N ILE A 44 7.64 -0.84 2.96
CA ILE A 44 7.27 -0.17 1.70
C ILE A 44 7.57 -1.06 0.50
N SER A 45 8.78 -1.62 0.40
CA SER A 45 9.16 -2.47 -0.73
C SER A 45 8.30 -3.73 -0.86
N VAL A 46 7.87 -4.30 0.28
CA VAL A 46 6.97 -5.46 0.30
C VAL A 46 5.58 -5.05 -0.18
N GLN A 47 5.08 -3.89 0.24
CA GLN A 47 3.78 -3.37 -0.20
C GLN A 47 3.77 -3.00 -1.68
N GLU A 48 4.83 -2.38 -2.20
CA GLU A 48 4.99 -2.09 -3.63
C GLU A 48 4.95 -3.39 -4.46
N LYS A 49 5.65 -4.43 -4.01
CA LYS A 49 5.62 -5.73 -4.67
C LYS A 49 4.22 -6.36 -4.65
N ALA A 50 3.50 -6.24 -3.54
CA ALA A 50 2.13 -6.73 -3.44
C ALA A 50 1.19 -5.96 -4.38
N LEU A 51 1.35 -4.63 -4.50
CA LEU A 51 0.60 -3.82 -5.46
C LEU A 51 0.87 -4.25 -6.90
N GLN A 52 2.14 -4.43 -7.26
CA GLN A 52 2.51 -4.88 -8.61
C GLN A 52 1.93 -6.26 -8.94
N GLN A 53 1.91 -7.18 -7.99
CA GLN A 53 1.25 -8.48 -8.14
C GLN A 53 -0.25 -8.34 -8.35
N LEU A 54 -0.89 -7.43 -7.61
CA LEU A 54 -2.32 -7.17 -7.73
C LEU A 54 -2.68 -6.54 -9.07
N GLU A 55 -1.87 -5.59 -9.56
CA GLU A 55 -2.01 -5.00 -10.89
C GLU A 55 -1.88 -6.05 -11.99
N THR A 56 -0.88 -6.92 -11.89
CA THR A 56 -0.69 -8.03 -12.84
C THR A 56 -1.88 -8.97 -12.82
N ALA A 57 -2.36 -9.37 -11.65
CA ALA A 57 -3.53 -10.24 -11.52
C ALA A 57 -4.81 -9.58 -12.06
N ASN A 58 -4.99 -8.28 -11.87
CA ASN A 58 -6.11 -7.53 -12.43
C ASN A 58 -6.04 -7.50 -13.97
N ALA A 59 -4.87 -7.23 -14.54
CA ALA A 59 -4.67 -7.29 -15.99
C ALA A 59 -4.93 -8.69 -16.55
N ASP A 60 -4.50 -9.74 -15.85
CA ASP A 60 -4.77 -11.12 -16.23
C ASP A 60 -6.27 -11.44 -16.18
N PHE A 61 -6.99 -11.00 -15.15
CA PHE A 61 -8.44 -11.18 -15.08
C PHE A 61 -9.18 -10.42 -16.17
N GLN A 62 -8.76 -9.19 -16.48
CA GLN A 62 -9.33 -8.44 -17.61
C GLN A 62 -9.09 -9.17 -18.93
N ASN A 63 -7.87 -9.68 -19.15
CA ASN A 63 -7.55 -10.46 -20.34
C ASN A 63 -8.40 -11.74 -20.43
N GLN A 64 -8.59 -12.46 -19.32
CA GLN A 64 -9.47 -13.63 -19.28
C GLN A 64 -10.93 -13.27 -19.59
N LEU A 65 -11.44 -12.18 -19.03
CA LEU A 65 -12.79 -11.67 -19.33
C LEU A 65 -12.92 -11.32 -20.81
N HIS A 66 -11.94 -10.61 -21.38
CA HIS A 66 -11.92 -10.29 -22.80
C HIS A 66 -11.87 -11.54 -23.65
N GLN A 67 -11.07 -12.55 -23.31
CA GLN A 67 -11.06 -13.83 -24.03
C GLN A 67 -12.39 -14.59 -23.96
N LEU A 68 -13.08 -14.54 -22.82
CA LEU A 68 -14.40 -15.16 -22.65
C LEU A 68 -15.48 -14.44 -23.45
N LEU A 69 -15.42 -13.10 -23.49
CA LEU A 69 -16.38 -12.24 -24.17
C LEU A 69 -16.05 -12.01 -25.65
N ASP A 70 -14.86 -12.43 -26.10
CA ASP A 70 -14.44 -12.24 -27.48
C ASP A 70 -15.42 -12.95 -28.42
N ALA A 71 -15.83 -12.24 -29.47
CA ALA A 71 -16.88 -12.69 -30.38
C ALA A 71 -16.54 -14.04 -31.03
N GLY A 72 -15.26 -14.37 -31.15
CA GLY A 72 -14.79 -15.69 -31.62
C GLY A 72 -15.17 -16.84 -30.67
N ASN A 73 -15.08 -16.63 -29.35
CA ASN A 73 -15.50 -17.62 -28.35
C ASN A 73 -17.01 -17.64 -28.15
N LEU A 74 -17.67 -16.48 -28.20
CA LEU A 74 -19.13 -16.42 -28.17
C LEU A 74 -19.74 -17.19 -29.35
N ASN A 75 -19.21 -17.04 -30.57
CA ASN A 75 -19.66 -17.79 -31.73
C ASN A 75 -19.42 -19.30 -31.60
N SER A 76 -18.33 -19.72 -30.95
CA SER A 76 -18.06 -21.15 -30.72
C SER A 76 -18.97 -21.75 -29.64
N ILE A 77 -19.34 -20.98 -28.61
CA ILE A 77 -20.33 -21.37 -27.60
C ILE A 77 -21.73 -21.42 -28.20
N VAL A 78 -22.10 -20.42 -29.01
CA VAL A 78 -23.37 -20.36 -29.76
C VAL A 78 -23.50 -21.55 -30.72
N ALA A 79 -22.43 -21.90 -31.44
CA ALA A 79 -22.38 -23.07 -32.31
C ALA A 79 -22.49 -24.40 -31.52
N ARG A 80 -21.86 -24.51 -30.34
CA ARG A 80 -21.94 -25.72 -29.49
C ARG A 80 -23.29 -25.90 -28.81
N GLN A 81 -24.01 -24.82 -28.53
CA GLN A 81 -25.32 -24.84 -27.86
C GLN A 81 -26.50 -24.74 -28.84
N SER A 82 -26.24 -24.79 -30.16
CA SER A 82 -27.25 -24.61 -31.21
C SER A 82 -28.09 -23.34 -31.05
N LEU A 83 -27.49 -22.30 -30.47
CA LEU A 83 -28.13 -21.01 -30.31
C LEU A 83 -28.08 -20.28 -31.67
N VAL A 84 -29.18 -19.63 -32.06
CA VAL A 84 -29.29 -18.91 -33.33
C VAL A 84 -29.30 -17.42 -33.03
N SER A 85 -28.47 -16.63 -33.73
CA SER A 85 -28.47 -15.18 -33.59
C SER A 85 -29.77 -14.61 -34.18
N GLU A 86 -30.71 -14.24 -33.32
CA GLU A 86 -31.99 -13.68 -33.72
C GLU A 86 -31.87 -12.16 -33.91
N LYS A 87 -31.90 -11.71 -35.16
CA LYS A 87 -31.70 -10.30 -35.54
C LYS A 87 -32.90 -9.38 -35.28
N ASN A 88 -34.08 -9.96 -35.04
CA ASN A 88 -35.32 -9.23 -34.78
C ASN A 88 -36.14 -9.98 -33.71
N PRO A 89 -35.79 -9.86 -32.42
CA PRO A 89 -36.54 -10.48 -31.35
C PRO A 89 -37.95 -9.89 -31.30
N GLN A 90 -38.98 -10.67 -31.64
CA GLN A 90 -40.39 -10.26 -31.55
C GLN A 90 -40.92 -10.21 -30.11
N TYR A 91 -40.10 -10.56 -29.11
CA TYR A 91 -40.48 -10.64 -27.70
C TYR A 91 -40.45 -9.28 -26.98
N LEU A 92 -39.86 -8.25 -27.59
CA LEU A 92 -39.88 -6.89 -27.08
C LEU A 92 -41.15 -6.19 -27.59
N GLU A 93 -42.27 -6.40 -26.90
CA GLU A 93 -43.44 -5.54 -27.05
C GLU A 93 -43.07 -4.13 -26.56
N VAL A 94 -42.56 -3.30 -27.47
CA VAL A 94 -42.51 -1.86 -27.25
C VAL A 94 -43.95 -1.38 -27.27
N LYS A 95 -44.56 -1.33 -26.09
CA LYS A 95 -45.85 -0.67 -25.89
C LYS A 95 -45.65 0.81 -26.18
N SER A 96 -45.75 1.15 -27.46
CA SER A 96 -45.83 2.51 -27.97
C SER A 96 -47.03 3.17 -27.32
N LEU A 97 -46.76 4.03 -26.34
CA LEU A 97 -47.75 4.86 -25.68
C LEU A 97 -48.03 6.05 -26.61
N ALA A 98 -48.75 5.78 -27.70
CA ALA A 98 -49.34 6.80 -28.53
C ALA A 98 -50.62 7.31 -27.82
N ALA A 99 -50.49 8.41 -27.08
CA ALA A 99 -51.62 9.20 -26.61
C ALA A 99 -51.17 10.64 -26.30
N PHE A 100 -51.08 11.49 -27.32
CA PHE A 100 -51.88 12.73 -27.51
C PHE A 100 -51.25 13.62 -28.59
#